data_AF-A0A8S9R3M3-F1
#
_entry.id   AF-A0A8S9R3M3-F1
#
_cell.length_a   1.000
_cell.length_b   1.000
_cell.length_c   1.000
_cell.angle_alpha   90.00
_cell.angle_beta   90.00
_cell.angle_gamma   90.00
#
_symmetry.space_group_name_H-M   'P 1'
#
loop_
_entity.id
_entity.type
_entity.pdbx_description
1 polymer ?
#
loop_
_entity_poly.entity_id
_entity_poly.type
_entity_poly.pdbx_seq_one_letter_code
_entity_poly.pdbx_strand_id
1 'polypeptide(L)'
;MSKGSSHLRGEDPSKTHLINTALIPHWFLATSPEGKFPLVKFDDDENWVADSDVIVGIIEEKYPEPSLVMVPPEFASVGSNIIGGFIMFLKSKDHANDGTEKVLLDELEALDNSWLVKLSRLRIGT
;
A
#
# COMPACT_ATOMS: atom_id res chain seq x y z
N MET A 1 20.41 34.88 -1.75
CA MET A 1 19.91 34.24 -0.51
C MET A 1 19.50 32.82 -0.86
N SER A 2 20.37 31.86 -0.56
CA SER A 2 20.10 30.44 -0.75
C SER A 2 19.26 29.96 0.43
N LYS A 3 17.99 29.60 0.20
CA LYS A 3 17.25 28.80 1.16
C LYS A 3 17.63 27.35 0.88
N GLY A 4 18.45 26.79 1.77
CA GLY A 4 18.75 25.36 1.77
C GLY A 4 17.46 24.59 1.93
N SER A 5 17.05 23.88 0.88
CA SER A 5 15.93 22.94 0.93
C SER A 5 16.46 21.63 1.51
N SER A 6 16.55 21.58 2.83
CA SER A 6 16.67 20.32 3.56
C SER A 6 15.27 19.86 3.97
N HIS A 7 14.47 19.42 2.99
CA HIS A 7 13.26 18.66 3.28
C HIS A 7 13.58 17.20 2.95
N LEU A 8 14.25 16.54 3.90
CA LEU A 8 14.43 15.10 3.84
C LEU A 8 13.17 14.44 4.43
N ARG A 9 12.41 13.79 3.55
CA ARG A 9 11.73 12.50 3.77
C ARG A 9 10.63 12.43 4.84
N GLY A 10 9.37 12.27 4.40
CA GLY A 10 8.34 11.58 5.20
C GLY A 10 7.90 12.24 6.52
N GLU A 11 8.29 13.47 6.78
CA GLU A 11 7.89 14.25 7.96
C GLU A 11 7.04 15.46 7.58
N ASP A 12 6.07 15.31 6.66
CA ASP A 12 4.90 16.17 6.78
C ASP A 12 4.18 15.69 8.04
N PRO A 13 4.04 16.51 9.11
CA PRO A 13 3.61 16.02 10.41
C PRO A 13 2.15 15.56 10.35
N SER A 14 1.95 14.28 10.07
CA SER A 14 0.65 13.65 10.08
C SER A 14 0.25 13.27 11.51
N LYS A 15 -1.03 13.45 11.83
CA LYS A 15 -1.60 13.01 13.10
C LYS A 15 -2.26 11.65 12.94
N THR A 16 -1.61 10.62 13.46
CA THR A 16 -2.16 9.25 13.44
C THR A 16 -3.21 9.06 14.52
N HIS A 17 -4.40 8.60 14.11
CA HIS A 17 -5.46 8.15 15.00
C HIS A 17 -5.56 6.62 14.95
N LEU A 18 -5.22 5.94 16.05
CA LEU A 18 -5.35 4.49 16.14
C LEU A 18 -6.80 4.12 16.51
N ILE A 19 -7.43 3.27 15.68
CA ILE A 19 -8.81 2.84 15.89
C ILE A 19 -8.85 1.38 16.30
N ASN A 20 -9.50 1.09 17.42
CA ASN A 20 -9.79 -0.26 17.85
C ASN A 20 -10.93 -0.85 17.01
N THR A 21 -10.64 -1.86 16.19
CA THR A 21 -11.64 -2.47 15.30
C THR A 21 -12.70 -3.30 16.04
N ALA A 22 -12.42 -3.74 17.27
CA ALA A 22 -13.42 -4.42 18.11
C ALA A 22 -14.38 -3.43 18.80
N LEU A 23 -14.03 -2.14 18.82
CA LEU A 23 -14.82 -1.07 19.42
C LEU A 23 -14.65 0.22 18.61
N ILE A 24 -15.28 0.25 17.43
CA ILE A 24 -15.17 1.41 16.53
C ILE A 24 -15.88 2.61 17.17
N PRO A 25 -15.19 3.75 17.38
CA PRO A 25 -15.80 4.93 17.99
C PRO A 25 -16.93 5.52 17.13
N HIS A 26 -17.99 6.02 17.76
CA HIS A 26 -19.12 6.65 17.05
C HIS A 26 -18.71 7.83 16.16
N TRP A 27 -17.75 8.65 16.59
CA TRP A 27 -17.27 9.80 15.80
C TRP A 27 -16.60 9.35 14.50
N PHE A 28 -15.99 8.16 14.49
CA PHE A 28 -15.39 7.59 13.28
C PHE A 28 -16.47 7.15 12.31
N LEU A 29 -17.49 6.43 12.79
CA LEU A 29 -18.63 5.99 11.94
C LEU A 29 -19.47 7.16 11.42
N ALA A 30 -19.59 8.25 12.18
CA ALA A 30 -20.23 9.47 11.70
C ALA A 30 -19.48 10.10 10.50
N THR A 31 -18.18 9.81 10.39
CA THR A 31 -17.29 10.32 9.35
C THR A 31 -17.17 9.35 8.17
N SER A 32 -17.12 8.04 8.45
CA SER A 32 -17.07 6.95 7.49
C SER A 32 -18.15 5.92 7.86
N PRO A 33 -19.38 6.08 7.36
CA PRO A 33 -20.50 5.18 7.71
C PRO A 33 -20.24 3.71 7.38
N GLU A 34 -19.42 3.44 6.37
CA GLU A 34 -19.02 2.09 5.97
C GLU A 34 -17.95 1.48 6.90
N GLY A 35 -17.34 2.28 7.78
CA GLY A 35 -16.32 1.81 8.72
C GLY A 35 -15.03 1.31 8.04
N LYS A 36 -14.76 1.77 6.82
CA LYS A 36 -13.57 1.37 6.04
C LYS A 36 -12.31 2.08 6.53
N PHE A 37 -11.19 1.37 6.43
CA PHE A 37 -9.85 1.85 6.73
C PHE A 37 -8.90 1.51 5.55
N PRO A 38 -7.83 2.28 5.33
CA PRO A 38 -7.48 3.54 6.00
C PRO A 38 -8.43 4.70 5.64
N LEU A 39 -8.41 5.76 6.46
CA LEU A 39 -9.16 7.00 6.24
C LEU A 39 -8.22 8.19 6.51
N VAL A 40 -8.14 9.14 5.57
CA VAL A 40 -7.26 10.31 5.64
C VAL A 40 -8.08 11.58 5.42
N LYS A 41 -7.74 12.62 6.17
CA LYS A 41 -8.19 13.99 5.92
C LYS A 41 -6.97 14.82 5.56
N PHE A 42 -7.01 15.47 4.40
CA PHE A 42 -5.98 16.41 3.98
C PHE A 42 -6.34 17.81 4.49
N ASP A 43 -5.37 18.61 4.91
CA ASP A 43 -5.61 19.89 5.60
C ASP A 43 -6.42 20.89 4.76
N ASP A 44 -6.24 20.87 3.44
CA ASP A 44 -6.93 21.75 2.50
C ASP A 44 -8.35 21.26 2.13
N ASP A 45 -8.75 20.07 2.60
CA ASP A 45 -10.00 19.41 2.24
C ASP A 45 -10.89 19.16 3.46
N GLU A 46 -12.17 19.52 3.34
CA GLU A 46 -13.13 19.28 4.42
C GLU A 46 -13.56 17.80 4.51
N ASN A 47 -13.39 17.06 3.41
CA ASN A 47 -13.85 15.69 3.26
C ASN A 47 -12.78 14.66 3.67
N TRP A 48 -13.24 13.56 4.23
CA TRP A 48 -12.41 12.39 4.50
C TRP A 48 -12.38 11.47 3.28
N VAL A 49 -11.20 10.94 2.97
CA VAL A 49 -10.97 10.04 1.86
C VAL A 49 -10.65 8.64 2.39
N ALA A 50 -11.36 7.64 1.88
CA ALA A 50 -11.10 6.23 2.12
C ALA A 50 -10.42 5.60 0.88
N ASP A 51 -10.05 4.32 0.99
CA ASP A 51 -9.35 3.55 -0.04
C ASP A 51 -7.87 3.93 -0.19
N SER A 52 -6.98 2.97 0.08
CA SER A 52 -5.54 3.20 0.04
C SER A 52 -5.04 3.58 -1.35
N ASP A 53 -5.63 3.06 -2.42
CA ASP A 53 -5.18 3.35 -3.79
C ASP A 53 -5.54 4.80 -4.18
N VAL A 54 -6.72 5.26 -3.75
CA VAL A 54 -7.16 6.66 -3.93
C VAL A 54 -6.33 7.60 -3.07
N ILE A 55 -6.09 7.25 -1.80
CA ILE A 55 -5.29 8.06 -0.87
C ILE A 55 -3.87 8.28 -1.41
N VAL A 56 -3.20 7.21 -1.87
CA VAL A 56 -1.84 7.31 -2.43
C VAL A 56 -1.82 8.15 -3.70
N GLY A 57 -2.84 8.05 -4.56
CA GLY A 57 -2.98 8.91 -5.74
C GLY A 57 -3.08 10.40 -5.39
N ILE A 58 -3.86 10.75 -4.37
CA ILE A 58 -3.99 12.15 -3.90
C ILE A 58 -2.68 12.64 -3.27
N ILE A 59 -1.98 11.79 -2.51
CA ILE A 59 -0.67 12.12 -1.94
C ILE A 59 0.32 12.45 -3.07
N GLU A 60 0.38 11.65 -4.12
CA GLU A 60 1.27 11.90 -5.27
C GLU A 60 0.92 13.22 -5.99
N GLU A 61 -0.36 13.57 -6.12
CA GLU A 61 -0.77 14.82 -6.76
C GLU A 61 -0.44 16.06 -5.90
N LYS A 62 -0.74 16.02 -4.59
CA LYS A 62 -0.49 17.15 -3.68
C LYS A 62 1.00 17.32 -3.34
N TYR A 63 1.73 16.21 -3.29
CA TYR A 63 3.13 16.16 -2.88
C TYR A 63 3.97 15.39 -3.91
N PRO A 64 4.15 15.94 -5.13
CA PRO A 64 4.76 15.22 -6.25
C PRO A 64 6.27 14.98 -6.09
N GLU A 65 6.91 15.59 -5.09
CA GLU A 65 8.36 15.50 -4.87
C GLU A 65 8.68 15.07 -3.44
N PRO A 66 9.42 13.95 -3.24
CA PRO A 66 9.86 13.03 -4.28
C PRO A 66 8.71 12.15 -4.80
N SER A 67 8.66 11.90 -6.11
CA SER A 67 7.64 11.04 -6.70
C SER A 67 7.67 9.62 -6.10
N LEU A 68 6.50 9.12 -5.69
CA LEU A 68 6.29 7.75 -5.24
C LEU A 68 6.02 6.80 -6.42
N VAL A 69 5.72 7.34 -7.61
CA VAL A 69 5.61 6.56 -8.84
C VAL A 69 7.00 6.15 -9.30
N MET A 70 7.51 5.10 -8.67
CA MET A 70 8.80 4.50 -9.02
C MET A 70 8.67 3.39 -10.08
N VAL A 71 7.45 2.93 -10.34
CA VAL A 71 7.15 1.74 -11.14
C VAL A 71 6.38 2.13 -12.39
N PRO A 72 6.90 1.83 -13.60
CA PRO A 72 6.16 2.03 -14.84
C PRO A 72 4.80 1.31 -14.82
N PRO A 73 3.73 1.87 -15.43
CA PRO A 73 2.38 1.33 -15.36
C PRO A 73 2.27 -0.14 -15.80
N GLU A 74 3.09 -0.57 -16.75
CA GLU A 74 3.15 -1.95 -17.23
C GLU A 74 3.56 -2.98 -16.17
N PHE A 75 4.14 -2.52 -15.05
CA PHE A 75 4.48 -3.39 -13.92
C PHE A 75 3.59 -3.20 -12.69
N ALA A 76 2.57 -2.33 -12.76
CA ALA A 76 1.71 -2.02 -11.61
C ALA A 76 0.99 -3.24 -11.03
N SER A 77 0.73 -4.27 -11.85
CA SER A 77 0.03 -5.49 -11.42
C SER A 77 0.96 -6.63 -10.97
N VAL A 78 2.28 -6.46 -11.06
CA VAL A 78 3.24 -7.49 -10.63
C VAL A 78 3.07 -7.75 -9.13
N GLY A 79 2.73 -8.99 -8.77
CA GLY A 79 2.51 -9.41 -7.39
C GLY A 79 1.13 -9.10 -6.80
N SER A 80 0.19 -8.57 -7.59
CA SER A 80 -1.16 -8.20 -7.12
C SER A 80 -1.96 -9.36 -6.50
N ASN A 81 -1.71 -10.60 -6.93
CA ASN A 81 -2.40 -11.78 -6.44
C ASN A 81 -1.75 -12.43 -5.20
N ILE A 82 -0.54 -12.01 -4.80
CA ILE A 82 0.23 -12.68 -3.74
C ILE A 82 -0.53 -12.67 -2.41
N ILE A 83 -1.10 -11.53 -2.02
CA ILE A 83 -1.86 -11.42 -0.75
C ILE A 83 -3.10 -12.32 -0.80
N GLY A 84 -3.78 -12.39 -1.95
CA GLY A 84 -4.92 -13.28 -2.16
C GLY A 84 -4.54 -14.75 -2.02
N GLY A 85 -3.49 -15.19 -2.73
CA GLY A 85 -2.95 -16.54 -2.64
C GLY A 85 -2.48 -16.89 -1.23
N PHE A 86 -1.84 -15.95 -0.53
CA PHE A 86 -1.41 -16.12 0.85
C PHE A 86 -2.59 -16.31 1.81
N ILE A 87 -3.66 -15.51 1.68
CA ILE A 87 -4.87 -15.67 2.51
C ILE A 87 -5.54 -17.02 2.23
N MET A 88 -5.60 -17.46 0.97
CA MET A 88 -6.14 -18.78 0.61
C MET A 88 -5.33 -19.89 1.28
N PHE A 89 -4.00 -19.84 1.19
CA PHE A 89 -3.10 -20.76 1.86
C PHE A 89 -3.30 -20.75 3.38
N LEU A 90 -3.32 -19.58 4.03
CA LEU A 90 -3.50 -19.47 5.48
C LEU A 90 -4.84 -20.02 5.99
N LYS A 91 -5.91 -19.88 5.20
CA LYS A 91 -7.26 -20.34 5.58
C LYS A 91 -7.52 -21.81 5.23
N SER A 92 -6.63 -22.43 4.44
CA SER A 92 -6.71 -23.84 4.09
C SER A 92 -6.77 -24.71 5.35
N LYS A 93 -7.58 -25.77 5.26
CA LYS A 93 -7.65 -26.84 6.28
C LYS A 93 -7.08 -28.16 5.75
N ASP A 94 -6.69 -28.20 4.48
CA ASP A 94 -6.25 -29.39 3.76
C ASP A 94 -5.13 -29.04 2.77
N HIS A 95 -4.02 -28.53 3.32
CA HIS A 95 -2.85 -28.10 2.54
C HIS A 95 -2.31 -29.18 1.59
N ALA A 96 -2.53 -30.46 1.91
CA ALA A 96 -2.04 -31.58 1.11
C ALA A 96 -2.78 -31.75 -0.22
N ASN A 97 -4.04 -31.31 -0.33
CA ASN A 97 -4.90 -31.65 -1.48
C ASN A 97 -5.60 -30.46 -2.13
N ASP A 98 -5.67 -29.29 -1.48
CA ASP A 98 -6.45 -28.16 -2.00
C ASP A 98 -5.69 -27.23 -2.97
N GLY A 99 -4.38 -27.45 -3.14
CA GLY A 99 -3.54 -26.74 -4.10
C GLY A 99 -3.25 -25.28 -3.74
N THR A 100 -3.67 -24.80 -2.57
CA THR A 100 -3.49 -23.38 -2.17
C THR A 100 -2.02 -22.99 -2.00
N GLU A 101 -1.17 -23.92 -1.55
CA GLU A 101 0.28 -23.72 -1.49
C GLU A 101 0.88 -23.49 -2.87
N LYS A 102 0.48 -24.30 -3.86
CA LYS A 102 0.97 -24.16 -5.23
C LYS A 102 0.58 -22.81 -5.82
N VAL A 103 -0.65 -22.35 -5.60
CA VAL A 103 -1.09 -21.02 -6.06
C VAL A 103 -0.20 -19.92 -5.48
N LEU A 104 0.11 -19.96 -4.17
CA LEU A 104 1.01 -18.98 -3.56
C LEU A 104 2.44 -19.06 -4.12
N LEU A 105 2.98 -20.27 -4.30
CA LEU A 105 4.32 -20.47 -4.85
C LEU A 105 4.43 -19.97 -6.30
N ASP A 106 3.43 -20.25 -7.13
CA ASP A 106 3.40 -19.80 -8.53
C ASP A 106 3.40 -18.25 -8.61
N GLU A 107 2.67 -17.56 -7.72
CA GLU A 107 2.66 -16.09 -7.63
C GLU A 107 4.00 -15.50 -7.11
N LEU A 108 4.63 -16.16 -6.13
CA LEU A 108 5.96 -15.76 -5.63
C LEU A 108 7.05 -15.98 -6.67
N GLU A 109 6.98 -17.07 -7.44
CA GLU A 109 7.90 -17.35 -8.54
C GLU A 109 7.74 -16.32 -9.67
N ALA A 110 6.50 -15.92 -10.00
CA ALA A 110 6.23 -14.86 -10.95
C ALA A 110 6.85 -13.52 -10.52
N LEU A 111 6.78 -13.19 -9.22
CA LEU A 111 7.42 -12.00 -8.66
C LEU A 111 8.95 -12.09 -8.71
N ASP A 112 9.57 -13.20 -8.28
CA ASP A 112 11.04 -13.36 -8.28
C ASP A 112 11.60 -13.34 -9.71
N ASN A 113 10.87 -13.90 -10.66
CA ASN A 113 11.25 -13.87 -12.07
C ASN A 113 11.00 -12.53 -12.77
N SER A 114 10.26 -11.61 -12.13
CA SER A 114 9.96 -10.30 -12.71
C SER A 114 11.22 -9.46 -12.92
N TRP A 115 11.22 -8.65 -13.98
CA TRP A 115 12.35 -7.75 -14.28
C TRP A 115 12.61 -6.74 -13.17
N LEU A 116 11.60 -6.37 -12.39
CA LEU A 116 11.74 -5.41 -11.30
C LEU A 116 12.67 -5.92 -10.19
N VAL A 117 12.52 -7.19 -9.77
CA VAL A 117 13.41 -7.81 -8.77
C VAL A 117 14.82 -7.97 -9.32
N LYS A 118 14.95 -8.28 -10.62
CA LYS A 118 16.25 -8.40 -11.28
C LYS A 118 16.97 -7.04 -11.38
N LEU A 119 16.25 -5.97 -11.72
CA LEU A 119 16.78 -4.62 -11.81
C LEU A 119 17.19 -4.05 -10.45
N SER A 120 16.41 -4.32 -9.40
CA SER A 120 16.75 -3.88 -8.04
C SER A 120 18.02 -4.56 -7.54
N ARG A 121 18.18 -5.89 -7.75
CA ARG A 121 19.42 -6.61 -7.43
C ARG A 121 20.64 -6.09 -8.18
N LEU A 122 20.48 -5.67 -9.43
CA LEU A 122 21.57 -5.05 -10.21
C LEU A 122 21.98 -3.67 -9.68
N ARG A 123 21.04 -2.90 -9.10
CA ARG A 123 21.29 -1.54 -8.57
C ARG A 123 21.98 -1.53 -7.21
N ILE A 124 21.91 -2.61 -6.43
CA ILE A 124 22.51 -2.72 -5.08
C ILE A 124 23.96 -3.25 -5.17
N GLY A 125 24.44 -3.61 -6.37
CA GLY A 125 25.78 -4.16 -6.63
C GLY A 125 26.89 -3.14 -6.97
N THR A 126 26.72 -1.85 -6.65
CA THR A 126 27.74 -0.78 -6.83
C THR A 126 27.96 0.00 -5.55
#